data_AF-A0A9W6JVN7-F1
#
_entry.id   AF-A0A9W6JVN7-F1
#
_cell.length_a   1.000
_cell.length_b   1.000
_cell.length_c   1.000
_cell.angle_alpha   90.00
_cell.angle_beta   90.00
_cell.angle_gamma   90.00
#
_symmetry.space_group_name_H-M   'P 1'
#
loop_
_entity.id
_entity.type
_entity.pdbx_description
1 polymer ?
#
loop_
_entity_poly.entity_id
_entity_poly.type
_entity_poly.pdbx_seq_one_letter_code
_entity_poly.pdbx_strand_id
1 'polypeptide(L)'
;MTIHSPEDLKIALYRARVHLSLLETDPTHPLDLSVVGARSTPMLILRSDEELRSAHSDAALSYDLMRDLMMAALQARIDELAEKLGVGVADIPLDKLQYGDQTEA
;
A
#
# COMPACT_ATOMS: atom_id res chain seq x y z
N MET A 1 -10.29 19.42 -3.77
CA MET A 1 -9.23 18.95 -4.69
C MET A 1 -7.92 19.31 -4.05
N THR A 2 -7.26 18.37 -3.37
CA THR A 2 -5.99 18.65 -2.70
C THR A 2 -4.92 18.77 -3.79
N ILE A 3 -4.34 19.95 -3.95
CA ILE A 3 -3.22 20.16 -4.88
C ILE A 3 -2.01 19.49 -4.22
N HIS A 4 -1.54 18.38 -4.78
CA HIS A 4 -0.32 17.72 -4.32
C HIS A 4 0.88 18.34 -5.03
N SER A 5 1.94 18.68 -4.29
CA SER A 5 3.19 19.12 -4.91
C SER A 5 3.84 17.97 -5.70
N PRO A 6 4.68 18.25 -6.70
CA PRO A 6 5.42 17.19 -7.40
C PRO A 6 6.27 16.32 -6.47
N GLU A 7 6.73 16.88 -5.34
CA GLU A 7 7.48 16.16 -4.31
C GLU A 7 6.58 15.20 -3.52
N ASP A 8 5.37 15.63 -3.14
CA ASP A 8 4.39 14.76 -2.48
C ASP A 8 4.01 13.55 -3.33
N LEU A 9 3.85 13.76 -4.65
CA LEU A 9 3.56 12.69 -5.59
C LEU A 9 4.72 11.70 -5.71
N LYS A 10 5.98 12.17 -5.71
CA LYS A 10 7.16 11.29 -5.72
C LYS A 10 7.27 10.48 -4.44
N ILE A 11 7.03 11.09 -3.28
CA ILE A 11 7.02 10.39 -1.99
C ILE A 11 5.93 9.32 -1.96
N ALA A 12 4.73 9.66 -2.42
CA ALA A 12 3.62 8.70 -2.50
C ALA A 12 3.95 7.52 -3.44
N LEU A 13 4.54 7.80 -4.60
CA LEU A 13 4.94 6.77 -5.57
C LEU A 13 6.00 5.85 -4.98
N TYR A 14 7.03 6.41 -4.34
CA TYR A 14 8.07 5.65 -3.68
C TYR A 14 7.51 4.72 -2.60
N ARG A 15 6.68 5.25 -1.69
CA ARG A 15 6.06 4.46 -0.61
C ARG A 15 5.22 3.32 -1.17
N ALA A 16 4.43 3.56 -2.21
CA ALA A 16 3.62 2.52 -2.84
C ALA A 16 4.50 1.40 -3.43
N ARG A 17 5.61 1.74 -4.08
CA ARG A 17 6.54 0.75 -4.66
C ARG A 17 7.30 -0.05 -3.61
N VAL A 18 7.75 0.59 -2.53
CA VAL A 18 8.39 -0.10 -1.40
C VAL A 18 7.42 -1.11 -0.80
N HIS A 19 6.17 -0.71 -0.58
CA HIS A 19 5.16 -1.61 -0.02
C HIS A 19 4.84 -2.76 -0.97
N LEU A 20 4.68 -2.49 -2.27
CA LEU A 20 4.49 -3.56 -3.26
C LEU A 20 5.65 -4.55 -3.24
N SER A 21 6.89 -4.05 -3.29
CA SER A 21 8.09 -4.89 -3.25
C SER A 21 8.17 -5.73 -1.97
N LEU A 22 7.75 -5.18 -0.82
CA LEU A 22 7.69 -5.91 0.44
C LEU A 22 6.70 -7.07 0.35
N LEU A 23 5.48 -6.83 -0.15
CA LEU A 23 4.49 -7.88 -0.31
C LEU A 23 4.92 -8.93 -1.34
N GLU A 24 5.59 -8.55 -2.42
CA GLU A 24 6.11 -9.46 -3.44
C GLU A 24 7.23 -10.37 -2.91
N THR A 25 8.11 -9.82 -2.06
CA THR A 25 9.30 -10.53 -1.55
C THR A 25 9.04 -11.33 -0.28
N ASP A 26 8.12 -10.87 0.57
CA ASP A 26 7.71 -11.55 1.80
C ASP A 26 6.21 -11.92 1.74
N PRO A 27 5.88 -13.18 1.37
CA PRO A 27 4.49 -13.64 1.32
C PRO A 27 3.86 -13.82 2.71
N THR A 28 4.60 -13.59 3.79
CA THR A 28 4.09 -13.67 5.17
C THR A 28 3.94 -12.30 5.82
N HIS A 29 4.23 -11.23 5.09
CA HIS A 29 4.16 -9.87 5.61
C HIS A 29 2.74 -9.54 6.10
N PRO A 30 2.53 -9.12 7.35
CA PRO A 30 1.21 -8.78 7.85
C PRO A 30 0.55 -7.65 7.03
N LEU A 31 -0.76 -7.75 6.82
CA LEU A 31 -1.53 -6.67 6.18
C LEU A 31 -2.13 -5.78 7.27
N ASP A 32 -1.56 -4.59 7.42
CA ASP A 32 -2.07 -3.55 8.33
C ASP A 32 -3.17 -2.73 7.63
N LEU A 33 -4.42 -2.99 8.00
CA LEU A 33 -5.61 -2.39 7.41
C LEU A 33 -6.25 -1.39 8.39
N SER A 34 -6.58 -0.20 7.88
CA SER A 34 -7.35 0.80 8.61
C SER A 34 -8.60 1.16 7.83
N VAL A 35 -9.71 1.36 8.53
CA VAL A 35 -10.97 1.79 7.91
C VAL A 35 -11.01 3.31 7.88
N VAL A 36 -10.82 3.89 6.69
CA VAL A 36 -10.90 5.34 6.50
C VAL A 36 -12.34 5.81 6.73
N GLY A 37 -12.52 6.85 7.55
CA GLY A 37 -13.83 7.46 7.85
C GLY A 37 -14.60 6.83 9.01
N ALA A 38 -14.07 5.77 9.62
CA ALA A 38 -14.63 5.23 10.85
C ALA A 38 -14.27 6.10 12.07
N ARG A 39 -15.25 6.33 12.95
CA ARG A 39 -15.07 7.16 14.16
C ARG A 39 -14.12 6.54 15.18
N SER A 40 -14.10 5.21 15.24
CA SER A 40 -13.20 4.41 16.04
C SER A 40 -13.26 2.98 15.51
N THR A 41 -12.33 2.61 14.64
CA THR A 41 -12.09 1.20 14.34
C THR A 41 -10.66 0.89 14.76
N PRO A 42 -10.45 -0.25 15.43
CA PRO A 42 -9.10 -0.73 15.66
C PRO A 42 -8.41 -0.93 14.30
N MET A 43 -7.10 -0.72 14.28
CA MET A 43 -6.26 -1.21 13.20
C MET A 43 -6.42 -2.73 13.13
N LEU A 44 -6.70 -3.24 11.95
CA LEU A 44 -6.83 -4.67 11.70
C LEU A 44 -5.52 -5.15 11.11
N ILE A 45 -4.86 -6.09 11.81
CA ILE A 45 -3.65 -6.74 11.33
C ILE A 45 -4.05 -8.14 10.88
N LEU A 46 -3.90 -8.45 9.60
CA LEU A 46 -4.18 -9.78 9.07
C LEU A 46 -2.86 -10.51 8.79
N ARG A 47 -2.63 -11.62 9.48
CA ARG A 47 -1.45 -12.49 9.32
C ARG A 47 -1.70 -13.57 8.27
N SER A 48 -0.62 -14.23 7.83
CA SER A 48 -0.66 -15.21 6.74
C SER A 48 -1.48 -16.47 7.02
N ASP A 49 -1.70 -16.79 8.28
CA ASP A 49 -2.53 -17.91 8.75
C ASP A 49 -3.96 -17.49 9.15
N GLU A 50 -4.32 -16.23 8.95
CA GLU A 50 -5.60 -15.66 9.35
C GLU A 50 -6.51 -15.38 8.13
N GLU A 51 -7.82 -15.31 8.39
CA GLU A 51 -8.84 -14.96 7.39
C GLU A 51 -9.89 -14.02 7.98
N LEU A 52 -10.46 -13.16 7.13
CA LEU A 52 -11.58 -12.29 7.50
C LEU A 52 -12.89 -12.93 7.08
N ARG A 53 -13.68 -13.36 8.07
CA ARG A 53 -14.99 -13.97 7.81
C ARG A 53 -16.13 -12.98 8.02
N SER A 54 -17.13 -13.06 7.15
CA SER A 54 -18.42 -12.40 7.33
C SER A 54 -19.13 -12.88 8.61
N ALA A 55 -19.61 -11.94 9.43
CA ALA A 55 -20.43 -12.27 10.60
C ALA A 55 -21.82 -12.81 10.24
N HIS A 56 -22.23 -12.70 8.97
CA HIS A 56 -23.59 -12.98 8.52
C HIS A 56 -23.65 -13.99 7.36
N SER A 57 -22.52 -14.56 6.96
CA SER A 57 -22.44 -15.58 5.91
C SER A 57 -21.16 -16.42 6.04
N ASP A 58 -21.05 -17.45 5.22
CA ASP A 58 -19.84 -18.28 5.13
C ASP A 58 -18.78 -17.71 4.18
N ALA A 59 -18.96 -16.46 3.73
CA ALA A 59 -17.94 -15.78 2.94
C ALA A 59 -16.73 -15.44 3.82
N ALA A 60 -15.55 -15.82 3.36
CA ALA A 60 -14.28 -15.47 3.98
C ALA A 60 -13.32 -14.88 2.94
N LEU A 61 -12.46 -13.98 3.40
CA LEU A 61 -11.34 -13.42 2.64
C LEU A 61 -10.07 -13.95 3.29
N SER A 62 -9.41 -14.91 2.62
CA SER A 62 -8.12 -15.41 3.06
C SER A 62 -7.05 -14.34 2.97
N TYR A 63 -5.98 -14.48 3.75
CA TYR A 63 -4.81 -13.63 3.62
C TYR A 63 -4.28 -13.58 2.17
N ASP A 64 -4.12 -14.72 1.51
CA ASP A 64 -3.59 -14.77 0.14
C ASP A 64 -4.44 -13.94 -0.83
N LEU A 65 -5.77 -14.06 -0.74
CA LEU A 65 -6.68 -13.27 -1.57
C LEU A 65 -6.57 -11.77 -1.25
N MET A 66 -6.49 -11.42 0.04
CA MET A 66 -6.32 -10.04 0.46
C MET A 66 -4.98 -9.46 -0.01
N ARG A 67 -3.90 -10.25 0.06
CA ARG A 67 -2.56 -9.88 -0.42
C ARG A 67 -2.59 -9.63 -1.93
N ASP A 68 -3.20 -10.52 -2.70
CA ASP A 68 -3.32 -10.35 -4.16
C ASP A 68 -4.10 -9.08 -4.54
N LEU A 69 -5.21 -8.82 -3.85
CA LEU A 69 -5.99 -7.58 -4.02
C LEU A 69 -5.18 -6.34 -3.65
N MET A 70 -4.40 -6.40 -2.56
CA MET A 70 -3.55 -5.29 -2.13
C MET A 70 -2.41 -5.03 -3.13
N MET A 71 -1.75 -6.07 -3.64
CA MET A 71 -0.72 -5.94 -4.67
C MET A 71 -1.29 -5.31 -5.95
N ALA A 72 -2.46 -5.77 -6.41
CA ALA A 72 -3.14 -5.20 -7.57
C ALA A 72 -3.52 -3.72 -7.36
N ALA A 73 -4.04 -3.38 -6.17
CA ALA A 73 -4.37 -2.00 -5.82
C ALA A 73 -3.13 -1.09 -5.75
N LEU A 74 -2.02 -1.59 -5.19
CA LEU A 74 -0.75 -0.88 -5.14
C LEU A 74 -0.19 -0.64 -6.55
N GLN A 75 -0.23 -1.64 -7.43
CA GLN A 75 0.21 -1.49 -8.82
C GLN A 75 -0.61 -0.43 -9.55
N ALA A 76 -1.95 -0.49 -9.45
CA ALA A 76 -2.81 0.53 -10.07
C ALA A 76 -2.52 1.95 -9.54
N ARG A 77 -2.22 2.07 -8.25
CA ARG A 77 -1.85 3.35 -7.63
C ARG A 77 -0.49 3.85 -8.12
N ILE A 78 0.47 2.96 -8.31
CA ILE A 78 1.79 3.27 -8.88
C ILE A 78 1.63 3.85 -10.28
N ASP A 79 0.82 3.21 -11.13
CA ASP A 79 0.55 3.65 -12.50
C ASP A 79 -0.09 5.04 -12.52
N GLU A 80 -1.12 5.26 -11.69
CA GLU A 80 -1.79 6.57 -11.55
C GLU A 80 -0.82 7.68 -11.12
N LEU A 81 0.07 7.40 -10.17
CA LEU A 81 1.04 8.36 -9.66
C LEU A 81 2.15 8.65 -10.68
N ALA A 82 2.60 7.62 -11.42
CA ALA A 82 3.58 7.77 -12.49
C ALA A 82 3.02 8.63 -13.64
N GLU A 83 1.77 8.38 -14.04
CA GLU A 83 1.08 9.19 -15.05
C GLU A 83 0.99 10.67 -14.65
N LYS A 84 0.59 10.96 -13.40
CA LYS A 84 0.53 12.34 -12.89
C LYS A 84 1.88 13.06 -12.84
N LEU A 85 2.96 12.30 -12.66
CA LEU A 85 4.32 12.82 -12.66
C LEU A 85 4.92 12.95 -14.08
N GLY A 86 4.27 12.38 -15.09
CA GLY A 86 4.78 12.34 -16.47
C GLY A 86 6.04 11.47 -16.61
N VAL A 87 6.17 10.43 -15.78
CA VAL A 87 7.31 9.51 -15.77
C VAL A 87 6.84 8.08 -16.02
N GLY A 88 7.64 7.25 -16.70
CA GLY A 88 7.35 5.82 -16.79
C GLY A 88 7.58 5.13 -15.45
N VAL A 89 6.84 4.05 -15.17
CA VAL A 89 6.99 3.22 -13.96
C VAL A 89 8.44 2.72 -13.79
N ALA A 90 9.15 2.52 -14.89
CA ALA A 90 10.54 2.08 -14.94
C ALA A 90 11.58 3.21 -14.70
N ASP A 91 11.19 4.48 -14.77
CA ASP A 91 12.14 5.61 -14.86
C ASP A 91 12.66 6.11 -13.51
N ILE A 92 12.11 5.63 -12.39
CA ILE A 92 12.54 6.04 -11.05
C ILE A 92 13.20 4.84 -10.34
N PRO A 93 14.52 4.83 -10.13
CA PRO A 93 15.17 3.80 -9.32
C PRO A 93 14.76 3.92 -7.85
N LEU A 94 14.42 2.80 -7.20
CA LEU A 94 14.12 2.76 -5.76
C LEU A 94 15.30 3.27 -4.93
N ASP A 95 16.53 3.01 -5.37
CA ASP A 95 17.76 3.31 -4.64
C ASP A 95 18.14 4.80 -4.58
N LYS A 96 17.47 5.67 -5.35
CA LYS A 96 17.84 7.10 -5.45
C LYS A 96 17.06 8.01 -4.51
N LEU A 97 16.15 7.46 -3.70
CA LEU A 97 15.29 8.22 -2.78
C LEU A 97 15.53 7.77 -1.33
N GLN A 98 16.78 7.86 -0.86
CA GLN A 98 17.04 8.09 0.56
C GLN A 98 16.57 9.51 0.92
N TYR A 99 15.26 9.74 0.89
CA TYR A 99 14.71 10.86 1.63
C TYR A 99 14.70 10.42 3.09
N GLY A 100 15.73 10.89 3.80
CA GLY A 100 15.95 10.57 5.20
C GLY A 100 14.70 10.79 6.03
N ASP A 101 14.54 9.94 7.03
CA ASP A 101 13.75 10.22 8.22
C ASP A 101 14.01 11.67 8.66
N GLN A 102 13.09 12.57 8.33
CA GLN A 102 12.96 13.86 8.99
C GLN A 102 11.59 13.94 9.63
N THR A 103 11.30 12.94 10.44
CA THR A 103 10.35 13.04 11.55
C THR A 103 10.89 12.20 12.69
N GLU A 104 11.66 12.82 13.60
CA GLU A 104 11.24 13.03 15.00
C GLU A 104 12.43 13.39 15.93
N ALA A 105 12.19 14.44 16.73
CA ALA A 105 12.88 14.94 17.94
C ALA A 105 14.24 15.65 17.82
#